data_AF-A0A522YQV9-F1
#
_entry.id   AF-A0A522YQV9-F1
#
_cell.length_a   1.000
_cell.length_b   1.000
_cell.length_c   1.000
_cell.angle_alpha   90.00
_cell.angle_beta   90.00
_cell.angle_gamma   90.00
#
_symmetry.space_group_name_H-M   'P 1'
#
loop_
_entity.id
_entity.type
_entity.pdbx_description
1 polymer ?
#
loop_
_entity_poly.entity_id
_entity_poly.type
_entity_poly.pdbx_seq_one_letter_code
_entity_poly.pdbx_strand_id
1 'polypeptide(L)'
;MKSALELAMERSGGVTKLAPEQKKKIEEIRTVAKSKVAEEEIMAAKKMAGMNDPAAVAKLKEQSAALIRKIEADAEAQVEKVRGGK
;
A
#
# COMPACT_ATOMS: atom_id res chain seq x y z
N MET A 1 40.40 -0.62 12.39
CA MET A 1 40.35 -0.09 11.00
C MET A 1 38.94 -0.31 10.49
N LYS A 2 38.24 0.73 10.02
CA LYS A 2 36.89 0.59 9.44
C LYS A 2 37.00 -0.02 8.04
N SER A 3 36.06 -0.88 7.65
CA SER A 3 36.04 -1.52 6.33
C SER A 3 35.65 -0.52 5.24
N ALA A 4 36.09 -0.77 4.00
CA ALA A 4 35.73 0.05 2.83
C ALA A 4 34.21 0.16 2.63
N LEU A 5 33.46 -0.86 3.07
CA LEU A 5 32.00 -0.88 3.06
C LEU A 5 31.41 0.17 4.02
N GLU A 6 31.92 0.23 5.26
CA GLU A 6 31.50 1.21 6.26
C GLU A 6 31.80 2.64 5.79
N LEU A 7 32.96 2.86 5.16
CA LEU A 7 33.35 4.17 4.62
C LEU A 7 32.45 4.62 3.46
N ALA A 8 31.99 3.69 2.61
CA ALA A 8 31.08 3.99 1.50
C ALA A 8 29.65 4.30 1.98
N MET A 9 29.20 3.67 3.07
CA MET A 9 27.92 3.98 3.70
C MET A 9 27.94 5.33 4.44
N GLU A 10 29.07 5.67 5.05
CA GLU A 10 29.28 6.98 5.70
C GLU A 10 29.35 8.12 4.66
N ARG A 11 29.98 7.90 3.50
CA ARG A 11 30.12 8.89 2.42
C ARG A 11 28.87 9.13 1.56
N SER A 12 27.91 8.20 1.54
CA SER A 12 26.71 8.30 0.71
C SER A 12 25.54 9.02 1.37
N GLY A 13 25.74 9.67 2.53
CA GLY A 13 24.69 10.45 3.18
C GLY A 13 23.52 9.59 3.69
N GLY A 14 23.79 8.33 4.04
CA GLY A 14 22.83 7.47 4.73
C GLY A 14 21.57 7.17 3.92
N VAL A 15 21.67 6.32 2.89
CA VAL A 15 20.52 5.50 2.53
C VAL A 15 20.26 4.61 3.73
N THR A 16 19.26 4.92 4.54
CA THR A 16 18.76 4.02 5.58
C THR A 16 18.31 2.74 4.89
N LYS A 17 19.24 1.81 4.71
CA LYS A 17 18.93 0.49 4.16
C LYS A 17 17.96 -0.13 5.13
N LEU A 18 16.70 -0.26 4.69
CA LEU A 18 15.69 -1.02 5.41
C LEU A 18 16.27 -2.40 5.73
N ALA A 19 16.17 -2.79 7.01
CA ALA A 19 16.53 -4.12 7.44
C ALA A 19 15.73 -5.16 6.62
N PRO A 20 16.28 -6.36 6.37
CA PRO A 20 15.56 -7.41 5.65
C PRO A 20 14.15 -7.67 6.21
N GLU A 21 14.01 -7.60 7.53
CA GLU A 21 12.72 -7.75 8.23
C GLU A 21 11.73 -6.62 7.92
N GLN A 22 12.21 -5.37 7.87
CA GLN A 22 11.38 -4.22 7.48
C GLN A 22 10.90 -4.35 6.03
N LYS A 23 11.77 -4.79 5.11
CA LYS A 23 11.40 -5.02 3.71
C LYS A 23 10.32 -6.09 3.60
N LYS A 24 10.50 -7.23 4.29
CA LYS A 24 9.53 -8.32 4.31
C LYS A 24 8.17 -7.85 4.83
N LYS A 25 8.17 -7.11 5.94
CA LYS A 25 6.94 -6.55 6.53
C LYS A 25 6.24 -5.55 5.60
N ILE A 26 6.99 -4.72 4.88
CA ILE A 26 6.44 -3.81 3.87
C ILE A 26 5.81 -4.57 2.70
N GLU A 27 6.45 -5.64 2.23
CA GLU A 27 5.87 -6.49 1.19
C GLU A 27 4.60 -7.20 1.65
N GLU A 28 4.57 -7.71 2.88
CA GLU A 28 3.36 -8.30 3.47
C GLU A 28 2.21 -7.28 3.53
N ILE A 29 2.46 -6.07 4.04
CA ILE A 29 1.46 -4.98 4.08
C ILE A 29 0.92 -4.68 2.67
N ARG A 30 1.81 -4.53 1.69
CA ARG A 30 1.43 -4.24 0.30
C ARG A 30 0.65 -5.38 -0.33
N THR A 31 1.01 -6.61 -0.05
CA THR A 31 0.32 -7.80 -0.57
C THR A 31 -1.10 -7.86 -0.02
N VAL A 32 -1.26 -7.68 1.29
CA VAL A 32 -2.59 -7.64 1.93
C VAL A 32 -3.43 -6.49 1.39
N ALA A 33 -2.86 -5.30 1.23
CA ALA A 33 -3.57 -4.15 0.66
C ALA A 33 -4.05 -4.44 -0.78
N LYS A 34 -3.19 -4.99 -1.63
CA LYS A 34 -3.55 -5.39 -3.01
C LYS A 34 -4.67 -6.41 -3.03
N SER A 35 -4.63 -7.42 -2.15
CA SER A 35 -5.71 -8.41 -2.06
C SER A 35 -7.04 -7.76 -1.69
N LYS A 36 -7.06 -6.84 -0.73
CA LYS A 36 -8.28 -6.10 -0.32
C LYS A 36 -8.83 -5.22 -1.44
N VAL A 37 -7.95 -4.54 -2.18
CA VAL A 37 -8.36 -3.73 -3.35
C VAL A 37 -9.00 -4.62 -4.41
N ALA A 38 -8.36 -5.75 -4.76
CA ALA A 38 -8.90 -6.68 -5.74
C ALA A 38 -10.26 -7.27 -5.31
N GLU A 39 -10.42 -7.58 -4.03
CA GLU A 39 -11.68 -8.08 -3.48
C GLU A 39 -12.81 -7.02 -3.61
N GLU A 40 -12.52 -5.77 -3.25
CA GLU A 40 -13.47 -4.66 -3.38
C GLU A 40 -13.84 -4.39 -4.85
N GLU A 41 -12.88 -4.41 -5.77
CA GLU A 41 -13.12 -4.27 -7.21
C GLU A 41 -14.04 -5.37 -7.75
N ILE A 42 -13.79 -6.63 -7.37
CA ILE A 42 -14.62 -7.78 -7.76
C ILE A 42 -16.04 -7.63 -7.18
N MET A 43 -16.16 -7.26 -5.91
CA MET A 43 -17.45 -7.07 -5.25
C MET A 43 -18.26 -5.93 -5.88
N ALA A 44 -17.62 -4.79 -6.16
CA ALA A 44 -18.23 -3.66 -6.82
C ALA A 44 -18.68 -4.03 -8.24
N ALA A 45 -17.82 -4.71 -9.02
CA ALA A 45 -18.16 -5.16 -10.37
C ALA A 45 -19.36 -6.10 -10.38
N LYS A 46 -19.39 -7.08 -9.45
CA LYS A 46 -20.51 -8.02 -9.31
C LYS A 46 -21.82 -7.30 -8.97
N LYS A 47 -21.78 -6.30 -8.09
CA LYS A 47 -22.95 -5.48 -7.74
C LYS A 47 -23.42 -4.64 -8.92
N MET A 48 -22.50 -3.98 -9.63
CA MET A 48 -22.80 -3.16 -10.80
C MET A 48 -23.44 -3.98 -11.94
N ALA A 49 -23.01 -5.23 -12.14
CA ALA A 49 -23.57 -6.10 -13.17
C ALA A 49 -25.07 -6.39 -12.99
N GLY A 50 -25.59 -6.29 -11.76
CA GLY A 50 -27.01 -6.47 -11.46
C GLY A 50 -27.83 -5.16 -11.44
N MET A 51 -27.21 -4.01 -11.72
CA MET A 51 -27.84 -2.70 -11.66
C MET A 51 -28.15 -2.15 -13.04
N ASN A 52 -29.38 -1.66 -13.24
CA ASN A 52 -29.81 -1.01 -14.48
C ASN A 52 -29.90 0.52 -14.37
N ASP A 53 -29.82 1.06 -13.16
CA ASP A 53 -29.87 2.52 -12.91
C ASP A 53 -28.46 3.13 -12.99
N PRO A 54 -28.19 4.02 -13.96
CA PRO A 54 -26.90 4.69 -14.09
C PRO A 54 -26.50 5.53 -12.86
N ALA A 55 -27.47 6.12 -12.17
CA ALA A 55 -27.20 6.94 -10.98
C ALA A 55 -26.73 6.07 -9.81
N ALA A 56 -27.38 4.94 -9.58
CA ALA A 56 -26.96 3.95 -8.60
C ALA A 56 -25.57 3.38 -8.91
N VAL A 57 -25.27 3.09 -10.18
CA VAL A 57 -23.95 2.62 -10.62
C VAL A 57 -22.87 3.66 -10.36
N ALA A 58 -23.12 4.93 -10.68
CA ALA A 58 -22.18 6.02 -10.45
C ALA A 58 -21.86 6.18 -8.95
N LYS A 59 -22.90 6.15 -8.11
CA LYS A 59 -22.75 6.22 -6.64
C LYS A 59 -21.92 5.05 -6.10
N LEU A 60 -22.18 3.83 -6.58
CA LEU A 60 -21.44 2.65 -6.15
C LEU A 60 -19.95 2.73 -6.57
N LYS A 61 -19.66 3.23 -7.78
CA LYS A 61 -18.28 3.46 -8.23
C LYS A 61 -17.55 4.46 -7.34
N GLU A 62 -18.21 5.57 -6.98
CA GLU A 62 -17.63 6.58 -6.09
C GLU A 62 -17.34 6.00 -4.71
N GLN A 63 -18.28 5.24 -4.14
CA GLN A 63 -18.11 4.58 -2.85
C GLN A 63 -16.94 3.58 -2.87
N SER A 64 -16.87 2.73 -3.89
CA SER A 64 -15.79 1.75 -4.05
C SER A 64 -14.43 2.44 -4.22
N ALA A 65 -14.36 3.49 -5.04
CA ALA A 65 -13.13 4.28 -5.20
C ALA A 65 -12.68 4.94 -3.90
N ALA A 66 -13.60 5.44 -3.06
CA ALA A 66 -13.28 6.00 -1.75
C ALA A 66 -12.72 4.94 -0.80
N LEU A 67 -13.27 3.72 -0.81
CA LEU A 67 -12.78 2.59 -0.01
C LEU A 67 -11.39 2.14 -0.45
N ILE A 68 -11.14 2.03 -1.76
CA ILE A 68 -9.83 1.68 -2.32
C ILE A 68 -8.77 2.70 -1.86
N ARG A 69 -9.05 4.01 -2.01
CA ARG A 69 -8.14 5.08 -1.55
C ARG A 69 -7.85 4.97 -0.07
N LYS A 70 -8.85 4.62 0.75
CA LYS A 70 -8.65 4.43 2.19
C LYS A 70 -7.74 3.23 2.47
N ILE A 71 -7.94 2.10 1.80
CA ILE A 71 -7.09 0.91 1.94
C ILE A 71 -5.63 1.23 1.59
N GLU A 72 -5.42 1.97 0.50
CA GLU A 72 -4.08 2.39 0.07
C GLU A 72 -3.43 3.36 1.06
N ALA A 73 -4.18 4.36 1.55
CA ALA A 73 -3.70 5.31 2.55
C ALA A 73 -3.33 4.61 3.88
N ASP A 74 -4.18 3.68 4.35
CA ASP A 74 -3.91 2.89 5.54
C ASP A 74 -2.67 1.99 5.37
N ALA A 75 -2.45 1.47 4.17
CA ALA A 75 -1.27 0.67 3.84
C ALA A 75 0.00 1.53 3.80
N GLU A 76 -0.03 2.71 3.18
CA GLU A 76 1.14 3.60 3.14
C GLU A 76 1.48 4.11 4.54
N ALA A 77 0.50 4.49 5.35
CA ALA A 77 0.72 4.88 6.74
C ALA A 77 1.38 3.76 7.56
N GLN A 78 1.03 2.50 7.31
CA GLN A 78 1.71 1.35 7.93
C GLN A 78 3.13 1.16 7.41
N VAL A 79 3.35 1.34 6.11
CA VAL A 79 4.69 1.29 5.50
C VAL A 79 5.59 2.39 6.08
N GLU A 80 5.08 3.61 6.24
CA GLU A 80 5.82 4.72 6.87
C GLU A 80 6.21 4.40 8.31
N LYS A 81 5.30 3.84 9.11
CA LYS A 81 5.62 3.36 10.47
C LYS A 81 6.74 2.31 10.45
N VAL A 82 6.72 1.37 9.51
CA VAL A 82 7.78 0.36 9.37
C VAL A 82 9.10 0.98 8.93
N ARG A 83 9.07 2.02 8.09
CA ARG A 83 10.25 2.79 7.68
C ARG A 83 10.84 3.65 8.81
N GLY A 84 10.12 3.84 9.92
CA GLY A 84 10.53 4.70 11.03
C GLY A 84 10.04 6.15 10.90
N GLY A 85 9.02 6.41 10.09
CA GLY A 85 8.26 7.66 10.13
C GLY A 85 7.57 7.79 11.49
N LYS A 86 7.82 8.92 12.18
CA LYS A 86 7.24 9.24 13.49
C LYS A 86 5.72 9.22 13.48
#